data_AF-A0A2D4JIY4-F1
#
_entry.id   AF-A0A2D4JIY4-F1
#
_cell.length_a   1.000
_cell.length_b   1.000
_cell.length_c   1.000
_cell.angle_alpha   90.00
_cell.angle_beta   90.00
_cell.angle_gamma   90.00
#
_symmetry.space_group_name_H-M   'P 1'
#
loop_
_entity.id
_entity.type
_entity.pdbx_description
1 polymer ?
#
loop_
_entity_poly.entity_id
_entity_poly.type
_entity_poly.pdbx_seq_one_letter_code
_entity_poly.pdbx_strand_id
1 'polypeptide(L)'
;RMRWTLNLQILKEKEYNQRIKNELETFFKINLQEHTNLQNLWDTTKAYMRGISIAYTIRKNKTEWKQQNKLQKKVKELENGLPKVPKSNDGWIQIKFDIFIGKSTKFKIYKAKLL
;
A
#
# COMPACT_ATOMS: atom_id res chain seq x y z
N ARG A 1 28.13 11.19 8.50
CA ARG A 1 26.77 11.71 8.80
C ARG A 1 25.88 11.46 7.58
N MET A 2 24.87 10.61 7.67
CA MET A 2 23.95 10.39 6.53
C MET A 2 23.07 11.63 6.34
N ARG A 3 23.03 12.17 5.12
CA ARG A 3 22.15 13.28 4.74
C ARG A 3 20.81 12.68 4.34
N TRP A 4 19.73 13.10 5.02
CA TRP A 4 18.38 12.75 4.57
C TRP A 4 18.04 13.46 3.27
N THR A 5 17.27 12.77 2.44
CA THR A 5 16.78 13.26 1.15
C THR A 5 15.26 13.14 1.14
N LEU A 6 14.59 14.17 0.59
CA LEU A 6 13.14 14.15 0.43
C LEU A 6 12.74 13.18 -0.70
N ASN A 7 11.74 12.34 -0.46
CA ASN A 7 11.15 11.51 -1.51
C ASN A 7 10.29 12.39 -2.43
N LEU A 8 10.76 12.65 -3.65
CA LEU A 8 10.09 13.53 -4.61
C LEU A 8 8.71 13.02 -5.06
N GLN A 9 8.40 11.72 -4.91
CA GLN A 9 7.09 11.21 -5.31
C GLN A 9 5.96 11.77 -4.43
N ILE A 10 6.24 12.06 -3.15
CA ILE A 10 5.19 12.59 -2.26
C ILE A 10 4.76 14.01 -2.66
N LEU A 11 5.60 14.75 -3.40
CA LEU A 11 5.28 16.08 -3.93
C LEU A 11 4.20 16.05 -5.01
N LYS A 12 3.94 14.89 -5.62
CA LYS A 12 2.85 14.71 -6.60
C LYS A 12 1.51 14.45 -5.92
N GLU A 13 1.50 14.18 -4.63
CA GLU A 13 0.30 13.81 -3.89
C GLU A 13 -0.46 15.06 -3.43
N LYS A 14 -1.72 15.18 -3.85
CA LYS A 14 -2.57 16.32 -3.47
C LYS A 14 -2.73 16.44 -1.95
N GLU A 15 -2.86 15.31 -1.25
CA GLU A 15 -2.98 15.30 0.21
C GLU A 15 -1.75 15.90 0.91
N TYR A 16 -0.56 15.46 0.50
CA TYR A 16 0.70 15.99 1.02
C TYR A 16 0.83 17.49 0.75
N ASN A 17 0.54 17.93 -0.48
CA ASN A 17 0.64 19.34 -0.87
C ASN A 17 -0.35 20.22 -0.09
N GLN A 18 -1.58 19.75 0.12
CA GLN A 18 -2.56 20.47 0.93
C GLN A 18 -2.11 20.54 2.39
N ARG A 19 -1.59 19.44 2.92
CA ARG A 19 -1.10 19.38 4.30
C ARG A 19 0.05 20.34 4.52
N ILE A 20 1.10 20.29 3.70
CA ILE A 20 2.28 21.14 3.90
C ILE A 20 1.92 22.61 3.75
N LYS A 21 0.99 22.95 2.84
CA LYS A 21 0.46 24.30 2.70
C LYS A 21 -0.21 24.79 3.98
N ASN A 22 -1.15 24.02 4.53
CA ASN A 22 -1.86 24.39 5.76
C ASN A 22 -0.92 24.51 6.98
N GLU A 23 0.04 23.60 7.10
CA GLU A 23 1.03 23.61 8.19
C GLU A 23 1.96 24.82 8.06
N LEU A 24 2.40 25.17 6.85
CA LEU A 24 3.22 26.35 6.60
C LEU A 24 2.46 27.66 6.83
N GLU A 25 1.21 27.76 6.39
CA GLU A 25 0.35 28.92 6.67
C GLU A 25 0.22 29.15 8.18
N THR A 26 0.01 28.07 8.94
CA THR A 26 -0.05 28.11 10.42
C THR A 26 1.31 28.51 11.00
N PHE A 27 2.40 27.93 10.50
CA PHE A 27 3.75 28.24 10.94
C PHE A 27 4.09 29.72 10.75
N PHE A 28 3.85 30.28 9.57
CA PHE A 28 4.16 31.69 9.31
C PHE A 28 3.27 32.64 10.10
N LYS A 29 1.98 32.31 10.28
CA LYS A 29 1.08 33.12 11.11
C LYS A 29 1.58 33.27 12.55
N ILE A 30 2.25 32.25 13.10
CA ILE A 30 2.74 32.25 14.48
C ILE A 30 4.15 32.85 14.56
N ASN A 31 5.04 32.48 13.63
CA ASN A 31 6.48 32.72 13.77
C ASN A 31 6.99 33.94 13.00
N LEU A 32 6.19 34.51 12.08
CA LEU A 32 6.54 35.74 11.38
C LEU A 32 6.13 36.95 12.24
N GLN A 33 7.12 37.58 12.86
CA GLN A 33 6.98 38.81 13.66
C GLN A 33 7.96 39.86 13.11
N GLU A 34 7.73 41.14 13.39
CA GLU A 34 8.55 42.25 12.85
C GLU A 34 10.05 42.10 13.15
N HIS A 35 10.40 41.53 14.29
CA HIS A 35 11.79 41.35 14.72
C HIS A 35 12.36 39.95 14.44
N THR A 36 11.61 39.08 13.76
CA THR A 36 12.10 37.73 13.45
C THR A 36 13.20 37.80 12.38
N ASN A 37 14.39 37.29 12.71
CA ASN A 37 15.48 37.16 11.74
C ASN A 37 15.07 36.20 10.60
N LEU A 38 15.15 36.66 9.35
CA LEU A 38 14.78 35.90 8.15
C LEU A 38 15.57 34.59 7.98
N GLN A 39 16.85 34.58 8.35
CA GLN A 39 17.68 33.37 8.30
C GLN A 39 17.14 32.31 9.28
N ASN A 40 16.85 32.72 10.51
CA ASN A 40 16.30 31.81 11.53
C ASN A 40 14.91 31.31 11.12
N LEU A 41 14.09 32.18 10.53
CA LEU A 41 12.78 31.79 10.00
C LEU A 41 12.93 30.74 8.90
N TRP A 42 13.84 30.94 7.95
CA TRP A 42 14.08 29.99 6.85
C TRP A 42 14.62 28.64 7.34
N ASP A 43 15.60 28.66 8.25
CA ASP A 43 16.17 27.44 8.82
C ASP A 43 15.14 26.65 9.62
N THR A 44 14.31 27.34 10.40
CA THR A 44 13.22 26.73 11.16
C THR A 44 12.14 26.18 10.24
N THR A 45 11.76 26.90 9.19
CA THR A 45 10.80 26.45 8.18
C THR A 45 11.27 25.16 7.52
N LYS A 46 12.55 25.09 7.10
CA LYS A 46 13.14 23.87 6.54
C LYS A 46 13.10 22.70 7.51
N ALA A 47 13.45 22.91 8.78
CA ALA A 47 13.41 21.88 9.80
C ALA A 47 11.99 21.37 10.04
N TYR A 48 11.01 22.28 10.11
CA TYR A 48 9.60 22.00 10.30
C TYR A 48 9.01 21.19 9.13
N MET A 49 9.21 21.65 7.89
CA MET A 49 8.78 20.94 6.69
C MET A 49 9.35 19.53 6.61
N ARG A 50 10.62 19.36 7.00
CA ARG A 50 11.26 18.05 7.04
C ARG A 50 10.61 17.12 8.06
N GLY A 51 10.30 17.62 9.26
CA GLY A 51 9.58 16.86 10.28
C GLY A 51 8.24 16.35 9.77
N ILE A 52 7.46 17.23 9.12
CA ILE A 52 6.17 16.87 8.51
C ILE A 52 6.35 15.83 7.41
N SER A 53 7.33 16.02 6.52
CA SER A 53 7.62 15.10 5.41
C SER A 53 7.98 13.69 5.88
N ILE A 54 8.81 13.60 6.92
CA ILE A 54 9.22 12.33 7.52
C ILE A 54 8.01 11.65 8.16
N ALA A 55 7.23 12.38 8.97
CA ALA A 55 6.04 11.83 9.62
C ALA A 55 5.00 11.34 8.62
N TYR A 56 4.77 12.09 7.53
CA TYR A 56 3.89 11.70 6.43
C TYR A 56 4.35 10.39 5.78
N THR A 57 5.64 10.32 5.40
CA THR A 57 6.24 9.15 4.75
C THR A 57 6.16 7.91 5.66
N ILE A 58 6.48 8.04 6.95
CA ILE A 58 6.41 6.93 7.90
C ILE A 58 4.98 6.38 8.00
N ARG A 59 3.98 7.27 8.14
CA ARG A 59 2.57 6.87 8.23
C ARG A 59 2.13 6.14 6.96
N LYS A 60 2.48 6.66 5.79
CA LYS A 60 2.18 6.06 4.50
C LYS A 60 2.79 4.67 4.36
N ASN A 61 4.11 4.55 4.60
CA ASN A 61 4.81 3.27 4.53
C ASN A 61 4.20 2.22 5.48
N LYS A 62 3.78 2.64 6.68
CA LYS A 62 3.10 1.75 7.63
C LYS A 62 1.76 1.25 7.10
N THR A 63 1.00 2.11 6.42
CA THR A 63 -0.28 1.74 5.81
C THR A 63 -0.08 0.80 4.62
N GLU A 64 0.87 1.11 3.73
CA GLU A 64 1.21 0.27 2.57
C GLU A 64 1.70 -1.11 3.01
N TRP A 65 2.59 -1.18 4.00
CA TRP A 65 3.08 -2.43 4.56
C TRP A 65 1.95 -3.30 5.13
N LYS A 66 0.99 -2.69 5.85
CA LYS A 66 -0.18 -3.41 6.36
C LYS A 66 -1.03 -4.00 5.23
N GLN A 67 -1.26 -3.23 4.17
CA GLN A 67 -2.02 -3.68 3.01
C GLN A 67 -1.30 -4.81 2.28
N GLN A 68 0.01 -4.67 2.05
CA GLN A 68 0.85 -5.70 1.44
C GLN A 68 0.82 -7.00 2.22
N ASN A 69 1.00 -6.95 3.55
CA ASN A 69 0.95 -8.15 4.39
C ASN A 69 -0.42 -8.83 4.37
N LYS A 70 -1.51 -8.05 4.36
CA LYS A 70 -2.87 -8.59 4.25
C LYS A 70 -3.05 -9.32 2.91
N LEU A 71 -2.57 -8.73 1.82
CA LEU A 71 -2.63 -9.33 0.49
C LEU A 71 -1.76 -10.60 0.41
N GLN A 72 -0.52 -10.56 0.92
CA GLN A 72 0.37 -11.72 0.97
C GLN A 72 -0.24 -12.88 1.77
N LYS A 73 -0.87 -12.59 2.93
CA LYS A 73 -1.56 -13.61 3.71
C LYS A 73 -2.70 -14.24 2.92
N LYS A 74 -3.52 -13.42 2.23
CA LYS A 74 -4.62 -13.91 1.39
C LYS A 74 -4.11 -14.75 0.21
N VAL A 75 -3.02 -14.35 -0.43
CA VAL A 75 -2.38 -15.15 -1.49
C VAL A 75 -1.95 -16.51 -0.95
N LYS A 76 -1.25 -16.54 0.20
CA LYS A 76 -0.81 -17.79 0.82
C LYS A 76 -1.97 -18.71 1.22
N GLU A 77 -3.07 -18.15 1.72
CA GLU A 77 -4.29 -18.91 2.03
C GLU A 77 -4.90 -19.54 0.77
N LEU A 78 -4.97 -18.79 -0.33
CA LEU A 78 -5.45 -19.28 -1.61
C LEU A 78 -4.52 -20.36 -2.19
N GLU A 79 -3.21 -20.17 -2.13
CA GLU A 79 -2.22 -21.16 -2.58
C GLU A 79 -2.31 -22.47 -1.78
N ASN A 80 -2.51 -22.39 -0.46
CA ASN A 80 -2.69 -23.57 0.37
C ASN A 80 -4.03 -24.28 0.11
N GLY A 81 -5.06 -23.54 -0.29
CA GLY A 81 -6.36 -24.10 -0.67
C GLY A 81 -6.40 -24.68 -2.08
N LEU A 82 -5.41 -24.35 -2.93
CA LEU A 82 -5.27 -24.96 -4.25
C LEU A 82 -4.70 -26.37 -4.12
N PRO A 83 -5.13 -27.31 -5.00
CA PRO A 83 -4.47 -28.61 -5.10
C PRO A 83 -2.98 -28.40 -5.35
N LYS A 84 -2.14 -28.93 -4.46
CA LYS A 84 -0.69 -28.90 -4.67
C LYS A 84 -0.39 -29.59 -5.98
N VAL A 85 0.42 -28.96 -6.83
CA VAL A 85 0.86 -29.54 -8.09
C VAL A 85 1.54 -30.89 -7.78
N PRO A 86 1.01 -32.00 -8.30
CA PRO A 86 1.53 -33.31 -8.00
C PRO A 86 2.90 -33.47 -8.67
N LYS A 87 3.86 -34.03 -7.94
CA LYS A 87 5.22 -34.26 -8.44
C LYS A 87 5.31 -35.49 -9.35
N SER A 88 4.30 -36.36 -9.34
CA SER A 88 4.22 -37.59 -10.13
C SER A 88 3.17 -37.51 -11.24
N ASN A 89 3.39 -38.27 -12.31
CA ASN A 89 2.47 -38.35 -13.44
C ASN A 89 1.08 -38.86 -13.02
N ASP A 90 1.01 -39.79 -12.06
CA ASP A 90 -0.24 -40.35 -11.56
C ASP A 90 -1.10 -39.30 -10.84
N GLY A 91 -0.47 -38.38 -10.10
CA GLY A 91 -1.19 -37.29 -9.46
C GLY A 91 -1.78 -36.31 -10.49
N TRP A 92 -1.12 -36.09 -11.63
CA TRP A 92 -1.67 -35.27 -12.71
C TRP A 92 -2.89 -35.91 -13.37
N ILE A 93 -2.86 -37.24 -13.53
CA ILE A 93 -3.98 -38.00 -14.06
C ILE A 93 -5.19 -37.85 -13.12
N GLN A 94 -4.98 -38.01 -11.81
CA GLN A 94 -6.04 -37.86 -10.80
C GLN A 94 -6.65 -36.46 -10.80
N ILE A 95 -5.83 -35.40 -10.81
CA ILE A 95 -6.34 -34.01 -10.85
C ILE A 95 -7.13 -33.74 -12.13
N LYS A 96 -6.65 -34.21 -13.29
CA LYS A 96 -7.39 -34.07 -14.56
C LYS A 96 -8.74 -34.78 -14.51
N PHE A 97 -8.78 -35.96 -13.90
CA PHE A 97 -10.02 -36.70 -13.69
C PHE A 97 -10.99 -35.94 -12.76
N ASP A 98 -10.52 -35.44 -11.62
CA ASP A 98 -11.35 -34.69 -10.66
C ASP A 98 -11.93 -33.39 -11.28
N ILE A 99 -11.14 -32.67 -12.08
CA ILE A 99 -11.60 -31.49 -12.83
C ILE A 99 -12.67 -31.87 -13.87
N PHE A 100 -12.47 -32.98 -14.59
CA PHE A 100 -13.41 -33.48 -15.59
C PHE A 100 -14.76 -33.85 -14.94
N ILE A 101 -14.72 -34.60 -13.84
CA ILE A 101 -15.91 -34.96 -13.06
C ILE A 101 -16.61 -33.69 -12.54
N GLY A 102 -15.87 -32.73 -11.98
CA GLY A 102 -16.44 -31.47 -11.49
C GLY A 102 -17.17 -30.66 -12.57
N LYS A 103 -16.63 -30.60 -13.79
CA LYS A 103 -17.29 -29.95 -14.94
C LYS A 103 -18.57 -30.68 -15.37
N SER A 104 -18.51 -32.01 -15.43
CA SER A 104 -19.67 -32.86 -15.78
C SER A 104 -20.81 -32.69 -14.77
N THR A 105 -20.50 -32.67 -13.47
CA THR A 105 -21.49 -32.48 -12.41
C THR A 105 -22.12 -31.09 -12.47
N LYS A 106 -21.33 -30.02 -12.65
CA LYS A 106 -21.85 -28.66 -12.83
C LYS A 106 -22.78 -28.55 -14.04
N PHE A 107 -22.43 -29.18 -15.16
CA PHE A 107 -23.26 -29.19 -16.36
C PHE A 107 -24.59 -29.92 -16.15
N LYS A 108 -24.58 -31.07 -15.47
CA LYS A 108 -25.81 -31.81 -15.12
C LYS A 108 -26.72 -30.98 -14.20
N ILE A 109 -26.16 -30.31 -13.19
CA ILE A 109 -26.92 -29.42 -12.30
C ILE A 109 -27.52 -28.25 -13.08
N TYR A 110 -26.75 -27.63 -13.97
CA TYR A 110 -27.24 -26.54 -14.82
C TYR A 110 -28.41 -26.97 -15.69
N LYS A 111 -28.30 -28.14 -16.34
CA LYS A 111 -29.36 -28.71 -17.17
C LYS A 111 -30.62 -29.04 -16.36
N ALA A 112 -30.46 -29.56 -15.14
CA ALA A 112 -31.59 -29.85 -14.24
C ALA A 112 -32.30 -28.59 -13.72
N LYS A 113 -31.64 -27.42 -13.69
CA LYS A 113 -32.26 -26.14 -13.32
C LYS A 113 -33.01 -25.45 -14.47
N LEU A 114 -32.83 -25.91 -15.70
CA LEU A 114 -33.46 -25.37 -16.90
C LEU A 114 -34.72 -26.16 -17.34
N LEU A 115 -35.06 -27.23 -16.63
CA LEU A 115 -36.29 -28.01 -16.76
C LEU A 115 -37.23 -27.63 -15.60
#